data_AF-A0A4U6TR46-F1
#
_entry.id   AF-A0A4U6TR46-F1
#
_cell.length_a   1.000
_cell.length_b   1.000
_cell.length_c   1.000
_cell.angle_alpha   90.00
_cell.angle_beta   90.00
_cell.angle_gamma   90.00
#
_symmetry.space_group_name_H-M   'P 1'
#
loop_
_entity.id
_entity.type
_entity.pdbx_description
1 polymer ?
#
loop_
_entity_poly.entity_id
_entity_poly.type
_entity_poly.pdbx_seq_one_letter_code
_entity_poly.pdbx_strand_id
1 'polypeptide(L)'
;MVGVVIGLALLLACSCASAIDRAQFPPKFLFGTSTSAYQIEGGYLEGSKGLSNWDIFTHKQGTIKDGTNGDAADDHYHRYMEDIELMHSLGVNSYRFSIAWARILPKLLNKGGGCWNSTLPTGGRFGHVNPNGVAFYNALINALLQRGRTTVTLQTYASGCSVTESSIG
;
A
#
# COMPACT_ATOMS: atom_id res chain seq x y z
N MET A 1 -47.48 -39.07 -24.45
CA MET A 1 -46.17 -39.32 -23.81
C MET A 1 -45.05 -38.51 -24.50
N VAL A 2 -45.17 -37.18 -24.54
CA VAL A 2 -44.14 -36.31 -25.19
C VAL A 2 -43.74 -35.11 -24.29
N GLY A 3 -44.52 -34.82 -23.24
CA GLY A 3 -44.29 -33.64 -22.38
C GLY A 3 -43.29 -33.82 -21.23
N VAL A 4 -42.82 -35.04 -20.93
CA VAL A 4 -41.93 -35.30 -19.77
C VAL A 4 -40.45 -35.17 -20.16
N VAL A 5 -40.11 -35.37 -21.45
CA VAL A 5 -38.71 -35.38 -21.91
C VAL A 5 -38.15 -33.96 -22.06
N ILE A 6 -38.99 -32.95 -22.32
CA ILE A 6 -38.55 -31.55 -22.49
C ILE A 6 -38.23 -30.89 -21.14
N GLY A 7 -38.86 -31.32 -20.04
CA GLY A 7 -38.62 -30.78 -18.69
C GLY A 7 -37.28 -31.19 -18.07
N LEU A 8 -36.65 -32.27 -18.54
CA LEU A 8 -35.39 -32.77 -17.99
C LEU A 8 -34.15 -32.19 -18.67
N ALA A 9 -34.29 -31.60 -19.87
CA ALA A 9 -33.17 -31.07 -20.64
C ALA A 9 -32.77 -29.64 -20.24
N LEU A 10 -33.63 -28.92 -19.49
CA LEU A 10 -33.34 -27.54 -19.05
C LEU A 10 -32.66 -27.43 -17.68
N LEU A 11 -32.35 -28.55 -17.03
CA LEU A 11 -31.65 -28.58 -15.73
C LEU A 11 -30.18 -29.01 -15.81
N LEU A 12 -29.66 -29.24 -17.03
CA LEU A 12 -28.29 -29.72 -17.27
C LEU A 12 -27.36 -28.70 -17.96
N ALA A 13 -27.72 -27.42 -17.87
CA ALA A 13 -26.83 -26.31 -18.24
C ALA A 13 -26.57 -25.42 -17.03
N CYS A 14 -26.06 -26.00 -15.94
CA CYS A 14 -25.53 -25.22 -14.82
C CYS A 14 -24.25 -25.88 -14.32
N SER A 15 -23.21 -25.05 -14.16
CA SER A 15 -21.88 -25.37 -13.63
C SER A 15 -20.82 -25.84 -14.63
N CYS A 16 -20.36 -24.93 -15.49
CA CYS A 16 -18.98 -24.98 -16.00
C CYS A 16 -18.20 -23.71 -15.63
N ALA A 17 -18.47 -23.12 -14.47
CA ALA A 17 -17.43 -22.34 -13.81
C ALA A 17 -16.57 -23.34 -13.02
N SER A 18 -15.57 -23.94 -13.68
CA SER A 18 -14.54 -24.66 -12.94
C SER A 18 -13.87 -23.65 -12.02
N ALA A 19 -14.01 -23.84 -10.70
CA ALA A 19 -13.27 -23.03 -9.75
C ALA A 19 -11.77 -23.23 -9.99
N ILE A 20 -11.02 -22.13 -9.96
CA ILE A 20 -9.56 -22.18 -10.02
C ILE A 20 -9.07 -22.84 -8.73
N ASP A 21 -8.32 -23.93 -8.85
CA ASP A 21 -7.76 -24.67 -7.72
C ASP A 21 -6.25 -24.45 -7.61
N ARG A 22 -5.71 -24.48 -6.37
CA ARG A 22 -4.28 -24.27 -6.13
C ARG A 22 -3.39 -25.34 -6.76
N ALA A 23 -3.90 -26.55 -6.99
CA ALA A 23 -3.18 -27.62 -7.67
C ALA A 23 -2.91 -27.32 -9.16
N GLN A 24 -3.58 -26.33 -9.74
CA GLN A 24 -3.34 -25.90 -11.12
C GLN A 24 -2.05 -25.06 -11.26
N PHE A 25 -1.43 -24.66 -10.15
CA PHE A 25 -0.22 -23.82 -10.13
C PHE A 25 1.00 -24.64 -9.67
N PRO A 26 2.23 -24.22 -10.07
CA PRO A 26 3.44 -24.85 -9.58
C PRO A 26 3.51 -24.93 -8.05
N PRO A 27 4.14 -25.97 -7.48
CA PRO A 27 4.39 -26.03 -6.05
C PRO A 27 5.08 -24.75 -5.57
N LYS A 28 4.60 -24.19 -4.45
CA LYS A 28 5.07 -22.92 -3.86
C LYS A 28 4.79 -21.66 -4.70
N PHE A 29 3.82 -21.69 -5.61
CA PHE A 29 3.33 -20.47 -6.27
C PHE A 29 2.86 -19.43 -5.25
N LEU A 30 3.18 -18.16 -5.52
CA LEU A 30 2.85 -17.05 -4.63
C LEU A 30 1.49 -16.44 -5.00
N PHE A 31 0.58 -16.44 -4.04
CA PHE A 31 -0.68 -15.73 -4.07
C PHE A 31 -0.64 -14.68 -2.97
N GLY A 32 -0.86 -13.42 -3.32
CA GLY A 32 -0.70 -12.34 -2.38
C GLY A 32 -1.66 -11.19 -2.59
N THR A 33 -1.67 -10.30 -1.61
CA THR A 33 -2.32 -8.99 -1.66
C THR A 33 -1.26 -7.91 -1.87
N SER A 34 -1.68 -6.74 -2.34
CA SER A 34 -0.78 -5.59 -2.50
C SER A 34 -1.46 -4.31 -2.06
N THR A 35 -0.70 -3.43 -1.43
CA THR A 35 -1.14 -2.12 -0.94
C THR A 35 -0.09 -1.06 -1.23
N SER A 36 -0.44 0.21 -1.04
CA SER A 36 0.51 1.32 -1.00
C SER A 36 0.29 2.19 0.23
N ALA A 37 1.37 2.81 0.72
CA ALA A 37 1.45 3.39 2.05
C ALA A 37 0.44 4.52 2.24
N TYR A 38 0.37 5.45 1.28
CA TYR A 38 -0.56 6.57 1.35
C TYR A 38 -2.03 6.12 1.29
N GLN A 39 -2.31 4.99 0.63
CA GLN A 39 -3.67 4.49 0.47
C GLN A 39 -4.21 3.82 1.73
N ILE A 40 -3.36 3.24 2.58
CA ILE A 40 -3.81 2.40 3.69
C ILE A 40 -3.27 2.81 5.07
N GLU A 41 -2.11 3.46 5.17
CA GLU A 41 -1.43 3.65 6.46
C GLU A 41 -2.18 4.61 7.39
N GLY A 42 -2.60 5.77 6.87
CA GLY A 42 -3.06 6.85 7.73
C GLY A 42 -1.95 7.37 8.65
N GLY A 43 -2.34 7.96 9.79
CA GLY A 43 -1.41 8.55 10.75
C GLY A 43 -0.49 9.57 10.07
N TYR A 44 -1.06 10.46 9.25
CA TYR A 44 -0.32 11.24 8.26
C TYR A 44 0.69 12.24 8.86
N LEU A 45 0.49 12.67 10.11
CA LEU A 45 1.42 13.48 10.92
C LEU A 45 1.92 12.75 12.17
N GLU A 46 1.56 11.49 12.34
CA GLU A 46 1.90 10.71 13.52
C GLU A 46 3.33 10.16 13.45
N GLY A 47 3.91 9.91 14.63
CA GLY A 47 5.25 9.35 14.74
C GLY A 47 6.32 10.21 14.06
N SER A 48 6.13 11.52 13.96
CA SER A 48 7.04 12.46 13.27
C SER A 48 7.17 12.22 11.76
N LYS A 49 6.13 11.66 11.12
CA LYS A 49 6.03 11.61 9.65
C LYS A 49 6.01 13.03 9.07
N GLY A 50 6.73 13.23 7.97
CA GLY A 50 6.67 14.44 7.16
C GLY A 50 5.51 14.42 6.16
N LEU A 51 5.21 15.57 5.58
CA LEU A 51 4.25 15.66 4.48
C LEU A 51 4.85 15.05 3.22
N SER A 52 4.05 14.30 2.48
CA SER A 52 4.31 13.84 1.10
C SER A 52 3.68 14.78 0.08
N ASN A 53 3.98 14.58 -1.20
CA ASN A 53 3.31 15.31 -2.28
C ASN A 53 1.79 15.06 -2.31
N TRP A 54 1.35 13.83 -1.98
CA TRP A 54 -0.06 13.46 -1.92
C TRP A 54 -0.77 14.10 -0.73
N ASP A 55 -0.11 14.23 0.42
CA ASP A 55 -0.64 14.99 1.56
C ASP A 55 -0.95 16.43 1.09
N ILE A 56 0.02 17.11 0.46
CA ILE A 56 -0.16 18.49 -0.03
C ILE A 56 -1.24 18.58 -1.12
N PHE A 57 -1.24 17.65 -2.06
CA PHE A 57 -2.16 17.65 -3.19
C PHE A 57 -3.62 17.44 -2.75
N THR A 58 -3.88 16.46 -1.90
CA THR A 58 -5.24 16.09 -1.47
C THR A 58 -5.87 17.11 -0.52
N HIS A 59 -5.06 17.85 0.25
CA HIS A 59 -5.55 18.93 1.10
C HIS A 59 -5.92 20.21 0.33
N LYS A 60 -5.55 20.31 -0.96
CA LYS A 60 -5.97 21.43 -1.79
C LYS A 60 -7.42 21.23 -2.25
N GLN A 61 -8.25 22.25 -2.05
CA GLN A 61 -9.66 22.18 -2.44
C GLN A 61 -9.83 21.89 -3.95
N GLY A 62 -10.69 20.93 -4.29
CA GLY A 62 -11.03 20.58 -5.67
C GLY A 62 -10.03 19.65 -6.39
N THR A 63 -9.03 19.10 -5.71
CA THR A 63 -8.10 18.12 -6.33
C THR A 63 -8.61 16.69 -6.29
N ILE A 64 -9.40 16.33 -5.27
CA ILE A 64 -10.06 15.04 -5.13
C ILE A 64 -11.56 15.23 -5.33
N LYS A 65 -12.18 14.33 -6.12
CA LYS A 65 -13.58 14.43 -6.57
C LYS A 65 -14.58 14.55 -5.42
N ASP A 66 -14.36 13.83 -4.34
CA ASP A 66 -15.19 13.82 -3.13
C ASP A 66 -14.62 14.68 -1.99
N GLY A 67 -13.48 15.35 -2.24
CA GLY A 67 -12.79 16.18 -1.25
C GLY A 67 -12.11 15.40 -0.12
N THR A 68 -11.99 14.07 -0.22
CA THR A 68 -11.34 13.24 0.80
C THR A 68 -9.80 13.26 0.68
N ASN A 69 -9.13 12.79 1.73
CA ASN A 69 -7.67 12.70 1.81
C ASN A 69 -7.24 11.36 2.46
N GLY A 70 -5.92 11.16 2.57
CA GLY A 70 -5.33 9.94 3.14
C GLY A 70 -4.99 10.03 4.62
N ASP A 71 -5.58 10.97 5.37
CA ASP A 71 -5.13 11.28 6.74
C ASP A 71 -5.33 10.09 7.69
N ALA A 72 -6.50 9.47 7.59
CA ALA A 72 -6.86 8.24 8.32
C ALA A 72 -6.70 6.97 7.46
N ALA A 73 -7.04 7.04 6.16
CA ALA A 73 -7.03 5.88 5.27
C ALA A 73 -7.76 4.66 5.88
N ASP A 74 -7.16 3.47 5.84
CA ASP A 74 -7.65 2.25 6.51
C ASP A 74 -7.09 2.08 7.93
N ASP A 75 -6.32 3.06 8.41
CA ASP A 75 -5.64 3.06 9.72
C ASP A 75 -4.68 1.88 9.93
N HIS A 76 -4.03 1.41 8.85
CA HIS A 76 -3.06 0.31 8.90
C HIS A 76 -1.87 0.65 9.83
N TYR A 77 -1.55 1.93 10.02
CA TYR A 77 -0.48 2.35 10.94
C TYR A 77 -0.70 1.85 12.38
N HIS A 78 -1.96 1.80 12.83
CA HIS A 78 -2.32 1.28 14.16
C HIS A 78 -2.81 -0.16 14.13
N ARG A 79 -3.40 -0.59 13.01
CA ARG A 79 -4.16 -1.85 12.90
C ARG A 79 -3.48 -2.95 12.09
N TYR A 80 -2.21 -2.77 11.72
CA TYR A 80 -1.50 -3.74 10.88
C TYR A 80 -1.53 -5.18 11.39
N MET A 81 -1.62 -5.40 12.70
CA MET A 81 -1.74 -6.75 13.27
C MET A 81 -3.06 -7.43 12.85
N GLU A 82 -4.17 -6.69 12.83
CA GLU A 82 -5.48 -7.19 12.37
C GLU A 82 -5.43 -7.52 10.88
N ASP A 83 -4.80 -6.66 10.09
CA ASP A 83 -4.66 -6.89 8.64
C ASP A 83 -3.81 -8.11 8.32
N ILE A 84 -2.78 -8.38 9.13
CA ILE A 84 -1.98 -9.61 9.04
C ILE A 84 -2.84 -10.84 9.33
N GLU A 85 -3.70 -10.80 10.35
CA GLU A 85 -4.62 -11.91 10.63
C GLU A 85 -5.60 -12.13 9.48
N LEU A 86 -6.11 -11.07 8.88
CA LEU A 86 -6.99 -11.16 7.72
C LEU A 86 -6.27 -11.82 6.53
N MET A 87 -5.04 -11.39 6.22
CA MET A 87 -4.23 -12.01 5.16
C MET A 87 -3.95 -13.49 5.45
N HIS A 88 -3.68 -13.84 6.71
CA HIS A 88 -3.47 -15.22 7.11
C HIS A 88 -4.75 -16.06 6.92
N SER A 89 -5.91 -15.53 7.32
CA SER A 89 -7.21 -16.20 7.16
C SER A 89 -7.61 -16.40 5.70
N LEU A 90 -7.19 -15.49 4.81
CA LEU A 90 -7.39 -15.59 3.36
C LEU A 90 -6.52 -16.68 2.72
N GLY A 91 -5.51 -17.18 3.43
CA GLY A 91 -4.58 -18.20 2.95
C GLY A 91 -3.60 -17.67 1.89
N VAL A 92 -3.37 -16.36 1.83
CA VAL A 92 -2.32 -15.80 0.97
C VAL A 92 -0.94 -16.01 1.60
N ASN A 93 0.10 -16.07 0.76
CA ASN A 93 1.48 -16.36 1.14
C ASN A 93 2.45 -15.28 0.61
N SER A 94 1.94 -14.11 0.26
CA SER A 94 2.73 -12.97 -0.20
C SER A 94 2.00 -11.68 0.11
N TYR A 95 2.75 -10.65 0.51
CA TYR A 95 2.20 -9.34 0.79
C TYR A 95 3.17 -8.31 0.27
N ARG A 96 2.69 -7.52 -0.67
CA ARG A 96 3.43 -6.43 -1.28
C ARG A 96 2.96 -5.12 -0.69
N PHE A 97 3.86 -4.37 -0.06
CA PHE A 97 3.55 -3.04 0.44
C PHE A 97 4.69 -2.07 0.15
N SER A 98 4.38 -0.78 0.11
CA SER A 98 5.38 0.28 -0.06
C SER A 98 5.79 0.88 1.28
N ILE A 99 7.00 1.40 1.37
CA ILE A 99 7.46 2.21 2.50
C ILE A 99 7.23 3.69 2.18
N ALA A 100 6.56 4.42 3.08
CA ALA A 100 6.38 5.86 2.99
C ALA A 100 7.72 6.58 3.25
N TRP A 101 8.28 7.17 2.21
CA TRP A 101 9.55 7.89 2.32
C TRP A 101 9.47 9.06 3.31
N ALA A 102 8.35 9.77 3.33
CA ALA A 102 8.12 10.86 4.28
C ALA A 102 8.04 10.39 5.74
N ARG A 103 7.76 9.09 5.99
CA ARG A 103 7.78 8.50 7.33
C ARG A 103 9.20 8.12 7.77
N ILE A 104 10.08 7.74 6.84
CA ILE A 104 11.50 7.42 7.14
C ILE A 104 12.38 8.68 7.16
N LEU A 105 12.19 9.60 6.22
CA LEU A 105 12.99 10.82 6.05
C LEU A 105 12.06 12.05 5.96
N PRO A 106 11.54 12.54 7.11
CA PRO A 106 10.48 13.56 7.15
C PRO A 106 10.94 14.95 6.71
N LYS A 107 12.25 15.23 6.72
CA LYS A 107 12.81 16.57 6.44
C LYS A 107 13.11 16.83 4.96
N LEU A 108 12.90 15.87 4.07
CA LEU A 108 13.14 16.08 2.63
C LEU A 108 12.19 17.09 1.98
N LEU A 109 11.02 17.33 2.58
CA LEU A 109 10.00 18.22 2.03
C LEU A 109 9.68 19.43 2.92
N ASN A 110 10.15 19.41 4.17
CA ASN A 110 9.81 20.39 5.19
C ASN A 110 10.92 21.45 5.35
N LYS A 111 11.12 22.30 4.35
CA LYS A 111 11.55 23.71 4.50
C LYS A 111 11.44 24.44 3.15
N GLY A 112 10.41 25.27 3.01
CA GLY A 112 10.36 26.39 2.07
C GLY A 112 10.63 26.07 0.59
N GLY A 113 9.58 25.66 -0.14
CA GLY A 113 9.37 26.09 -1.53
C GLY A 113 10.41 25.74 -2.60
N GLY A 114 11.35 24.83 -2.34
CA GLY A 114 12.34 24.42 -3.33
C GLY A 114 12.70 22.96 -3.16
N CYS A 115 12.42 22.16 -4.18
CA CYS A 115 13.03 20.85 -4.31
C CYS A 115 14.52 21.10 -4.50
N TRP A 116 15.32 20.61 -3.55
CA TRP A 116 16.78 20.75 -3.53
C TRP A 116 17.33 22.15 -3.19
N ASN A 117 17.42 22.46 -1.90
CA ASN A 117 18.55 23.24 -1.39
C ASN A 117 19.58 22.23 -0.86
N SER A 118 20.78 22.22 -1.45
CA SER A 118 21.84 21.25 -1.23
C SER A 118 22.42 21.19 0.19
N THR A 119 21.94 22.02 1.13
CA THR A 119 22.46 22.02 2.50
C THR A 119 21.34 22.33 3.51
N LEU A 120 20.79 21.30 4.16
CA LEU A 120 20.07 21.52 5.41
C LEU A 120 21.06 22.04 6.46
N PRO A 121 20.73 23.09 7.25
CA PRO A 121 21.68 23.74 8.17
C PRO A 121 22.30 22.83 9.24
N THR A 122 21.82 21.59 9.40
CA THR A 122 22.17 20.69 10.51
C THR A 122 22.35 19.22 10.14
N GLY A 123 22.32 18.83 8.85
CA GLY A 123 22.58 17.42 8.53
C GLY A 123 22.20 17.00 7.12
N GLY A 124 23.22 16.79 6.28
CA GLY A 124 23.18 15.99 5.04
C GLY A 124 22.14 16.37 3.98
N ARG A 125 22.20 15.68 2.83
CA ARG A 125 21.22 15.81 1.72
C ARG A 125 19.82 15.31 2.09
N PHE A 126 19.70 14.45 3.10
CA PHE A 126 18.48 13.68 3.37
C PHE A 126 17.85 13.97 4.75
N GLY A 127 18.40 14.91 5.52
CA GLY A 127 17.99 15.14 6.90
C GLY A 127 18.32 13.95 7.80
N HIS A 128 17.57 13.79 8.91
CA HIS A 128 17.73 12.67 9.84
C HIS A 128 16.66 11.61 9.60
N VAL A 129 17.06 10.34 9.78
CA VAL A 129 16.14 9.20 9.81
C VAL A 129 15.19 9.34 11.00
N ASN A 130 13.91 9.12 10.76
CA ASN A 130 12.89 9.06 11.80
C ASN A 130 12.86 7.65 12.43
N PRO A 131 13.30 7.49 13.69
CA PRO A 131 13.36 6.18 14.33
C PRO A 131 11.97 5.56 14.52
N ASN A 132 10.92 6.38 14.69
CA ASN A 132 9.54 5.88 14.84
C ASN A 132 9.02 5.24 13.54
N GLY A 133 9.33 5.85 12.40
CA GLY A 133 9.01 5.28 11.09
C GLY A 133 9.72 3.95 10.87
N VAL A 134 11.01 3.88 11.19
CA VAL A 134 11.79 2.63 11.12
C VAL A 134 11.21 1.56 12.06
N ALA A 135 10.85 1.93 13.29
CA ALA A 135 10.26 1.02 14.26
C ALA A 135 8.93 0.43 13.78
N PHE A 136 8.06 1.23 13.15
CA PHE A 136 6.81 0.76 12.57
C PHE A 136 7.03 -0.30 11.49
N TYR A 137 7.86 -0.03 10.47
CA TYR A 137 8.10 -1.02 9.41
C TYR A 137 8.83 -2.26 9.92
N ASN A 138 9.74 -2.12 10.88
CA ASN A 138 10.36 -3.26 11.52
C ASN A 138 9.33 -4.13 12.26
N ALA A 139 8.39 -3.52 13.00
CA ALA A 139 7.33 -4.24 13.69
C ALA A 139 6.40 -4.97 12.70
N LEU A 140 6.00 -4.30 11.61
CA LEU A 140 5.22 -4.87 10.52
C LEU A 140 5.92 -6.08 9.88
N ILE A 141 7.18 -5.91 9.46
CA ILE A 141 7.97 -6.98 8.83
C ILE A 141 8.15 -8.16 9.79
N ASN A 142 8.47 -7.89 11.05
CA ASN A 142 8.63 -8.94 12.06
C ASN A 142 7.34 -9.72 12.27
N ALA A 143 6.19 -9.04 12.33
CA ALA A 143 4.89 -9.69 12.47
C ALA A 143 4.55 -10.57 11.25
N LEU A 144 4.82 -10.09 10.03
CA LEU A 144 4.63 -10.86 8.79
C LEU A 144 5.52 -12.11 8.74
N LEU A 145 6.79 -11.99 9.17
CA LEU A 145 7.72 -13.12 9.21
C LEU A 145 7.31 -14.17 10.24
N GLN A 146 6.78 -13.75 11.40
CA GLN A 146 6.30 -14.66 12.44
C GLN A 146 5.10 -15.50 11.98
N ARG A 147 4.22 -14.94 11.13
CA ARG A 147 3.02 -15.63 10.61
C ARG A 147 3.26 -16.52 9.40
N GLY A 148 4.50 -16.58 8.91
CA GLY A 148 4.95 -17.55 7.93
C GLY A 148 4.94 -17.04 6.48
N ARG A 149 6.10 -17.18 5.83
CA ARG A 149 6.38 -17.04 4.38
C ARG A 149 5.52 -16.00 3.66
N THR A 150 5.69 -14.74 4.04
CA THR A 150 5.20 -13.60 3.28
C THR A 150 6.37 -12.97 2.55
N THR A 151 6.45 -13.10 1.22
CA THR A 151 7.45 -12.39 0.42
C THR A 151 7.09 -10.90 0.37
N VAL A 152 7.92 -10.05 1.01
CA VAL A 152 7.74 -8.59 0.97
C VAL A 152 8.35 -8.04 -0.31
N THR A 153 7.52 -7.48 -1.19
CA THR A 153 7.99 -6.71 -2.35
C THR A 153 7.94 -5.23 -2.00
N LEU A 154 9.10 -4.60 -1.80
CA LEU A 154 9.20 -3.17 -1.53
C LEU A 154 9.01 -2.38 -2.82
N GLN A 155 7.94 -1.61 -2.90
CA GLN A 155 7.84 -0.53 -3.87
C GLN A 155 8.13 0.79 -3.15
N THR A 156 9.23 1.46 -3.47
CA THR A 156 9.42 2.84 -3.04
C THR A 156 8.64 3.73 -4.01
N TYR A 157 7.47 4.22 -3.60
CA TYR A 157 7.01 5.46 -4.18
C TYR A 157 7.88 6.55 -3.58
N ALA A 158 8.96 6.87 -4.30
CA ALA A 158 9.63 8.14 -4.12
C ALA A 158 8.60 9.22 -4.52
N SER A 159 7.76 9.63 -3.59
CA SER A 159 7.16 10.96 -3.59
C SER A 159 8.24 12.03 -3.30
N GLY A 160 9.46 11.82 -3.80
CA GLY A 160 10.44 12.87 -3.94
C GLY A 160 10.02 13.66 -5.16
N CYS A 161 9.65 14.91 -4.93
CA CYS A 161 9.36 15.94 -5.92
C CYS A 161 9.58 15.50 -7.37
N SER A 162 8.52 15.13 -8.08
CA SER A 162 8.56 15.06 -9.53
C SER A 162 8.97 16.44 -10.03
N VAL A 163 10.14 16.51 -10.67
CA VAL A 163 10.49 17.66 -11.50
C VAL A 163 9.36 17.75 -12.52
N THR A 164 8.53 18.79 -12.41
CA THR A 164 7.59 19.10 -13.48
C THR A 164 8.45 19.44 -14.68
N GLU A 165 8.42 18.58 -15.70
CA GLU A 165 8.81 18.92 -17.06
C GLU A 165 7.84 20.01 -17.55
N SER A 166 8.09 21.24 -17.12
CA SER A 166 7.52 22.45 -17.69
C SER A 166 8.62 23.15 -18.46
N SER A 167 9.05 22.56 -19.57
CA SER A 167 9.92 23.18 -20.58
C SER A 167 9.87 22.39 -21.88
N ILE A 168 8.71 22.34 -22.53
CA ILE A 168 8.64 22.25 -23.99
C ILE A 168 7.58 23.28 -24.40
N GLY A 169 8.07 24.45 -24.80
CA GLY A 169 7.34 25.34 -25.70
C GLY A 169 7.49 24.87 -27.13
#